data_AF-Q8BSE9-F1
#
_entry.id   AF-Q8BSE9-F1
#
_cell.length_a   1.000
_cell.length_b   1.000
_cell.length_c   1.000
_cell.angle_alpha   90.00
_cell.angle_beta   90.00
_cell.angle_gamma   90.00
#
_symmetry.space_group_name_H-M   'P 1'
#
loop_
_entity.id
_entity.type
_entity.pdbx_description
1 polymer ?
#
loop_
_entity_poly.entity_id
_entity_poly.type
_entity_poly.pdbx_seq_one_letter_code
_entity_poly.pdbx_strand_id
1 'polypeptide(L)' 'ALHVCDEVNVYGFGADSRGNWHHYWENNRYAGEFRKTGVHDDDFEAHIIDMLAKASKIEVYRGN' A
#
# COMPACT_ATOMS: atom_id res chain seq x y z
N ALA A 1 5.93 13.34 -1.33
CA ALA A 1 4.56 13.85 -1.56
C ALA A 1 4.05 14.59 -0.33
N LEU A 2 3.84 13.91 0.80
CA LEU A 2 3.29 14.50 2.04
C LEU A 2 3.90 15.84 2.51
N HIS A 3 5.20 16.05 2.32
CA HIS A 3 5.88 17.25 2.81
C HIS A 3 5.91 18.42 1.82
N VAL A 4 5.46 18.24 0.59
CA VAL A 4 5.66 19.22 -0.51
C VAL A 4 4.44 19.42 -1.41
N CYS A 5 3.44 18.56 -1.32
CA CYS A 5 2.20 18.64 -2.09
C CYS A 5 1.06 19.13 -1.20
N ASP A 6 0.11 19.88 -1.78
CA ASP A 6 -1.09 20.34 -1.08
C ASP A 6 -2.10 19.19 -0.86
N GLU A 7 -2.16 18.24 -1.80
CA GLU A 7 -2.99 17.05 -1.78
C GLU A 7 -2.21 15.82 -2.25
N VAL A 8 -2.52 14.64 -1.69
CA VAL A 8 -1.86 13.38 -2.03
C VAL A 8 -2.89 12.26 -2.19
N ASN A 9 -2.89 11.66 -3.37
CA ASN A 9 -3.68 10.48 -3.73
C ASN A 9 -2.76 9.28 -3.87
N VAL A 10 -3.07 8.19 -3.16
CA VAL A 10 -2.27 6.96 -3.12
C VAL A 10 -2.96 5.86 -3.90
N TYR A 11 -2.23 5.24 -4.83
CA TYR A 11 -2.67 4.13 -5.67
C TYR A 11 -1.69 2.96 -5.55
N GLY A 12 -2.18 1.73 -5.65
CA GLY A 12 -1.32 0.53 -5.67
C GLY A 12 -0.61 0.24 -4.34
N PHE A 13 -1.14 0.75 -3.22
CA PHE A 13 -0.66 0.46 -1.87
C PHE A 13 -1.62 -0.48 -1.16
N GLY A 14 -1.12 -1.62 -0.69
CA GLY A 14 -1.94 -2.61 -0.01
C GLY A 14 -2.13 -3.89 -0.80
N ALA A 15 -2.82 -4.83 -0.17
CA ALA A 15 -3.31 -6.03 -0.83
C ALA A 15 -4.46 -5.69 -1.78
N ASP A 16 -4.65 -6.52 -2.81
CA ASP A 16 -5.93 -6.56 -3.53
C ASP A 16 -7.07 -7.03 -2.61
N SER A 17 -8.32 -7.01 -3.12
CA SER A 17 -9.51 -7.43 -2.36
C SER A 17 -9.50 -8.90 -1.91
N ARG A 18 -8.59 -9.72 -2.45
CA ARG A 18 -8.39 -11.13 -2.09
C ARG A 18 -7.22 -11.34 -1.13
N GLY A 19 -6.56 -10.26 -0.71
CA GLY A 19 -5.40 -10.31 0.17
C GLY A 19 -4.09 -10.59 -0.56
N ASN A 20 -4.06 -10.61 -1.90
CA ASN A 20 -2.82 -10.81 -2.64
C ASN A 20 -2.06 -9.50 -2.75
N TRP A 21 -0.78 -9.55 -2.45
CA TRP A 21 0.18 -8.51 -2.75
C TRP A 21 1.11 -8.99 -3.84
N HIS A 22 0.94 -8.46 -5.04
CA HIS A 22 1.75 -8.77 -6.20
C HIS A 22 1.88 -7.50 -7.03
N HIS A 23 2.92 -7.42 -7.86
CA HIS A 23 3.03 -6.27 -8.74
C HIS A 23 1.95 -6.30 -9.82
N TYR A 24 1.40 -5.13 -10.17
CA TYR A 24 0.33 -5.03 -11.17
C TYR A 24 0.76 -5.43 -12.59
N TRP A 25 2.07 -5.52 -12.85
CA TRP A 25 2.64 -5.82 -14.17
C TRP A 25 3.28 -7.20 -14.28
N GLU A 26 3.43 -7.93 -13.17
CA GLU A 26 4.15 -9.18 -13.16
C GLU A 26 3.21 -10.38 -13.31
N ASN A 27 3.65 -11.39 -14.08
CA ASN A 27 2.99 -12.69 -14.09
C ASN A 27 3.65 -13.59 -13.03
N ASN A 28 3.43 -13.26 -11.77
CA ASN A 28 3.94 -14.00 -10.62
C ASN A 28 2.82 -14.84 -10.01
N ARG A 29 3.10 -16.12 -9.75
CA ARG A 29 2.14 -17.03 -9.10
C ARG A 29 2.14 -16.89 -7.58
N TYR A 30 3.10 -16.17 -7.01
CA TYR A 30 3.31 -16.06 -5.57
C TYR A 30 3.08 -14.63 -5.09
N ALA A 31 2.03 -14.42 -4.30
CA ALA A 31 1.77 -13.16 -3.62
C ALA A 31 2.62 -13.04 -2.35
N GLY A 32 2.99 -11.82 -1.98
CA GLY A 32 3.67 -11.53 -0.71
C GLY A 32 5.18 -11.74 -0.71
N GLU A 33 5.82 -11.85 -1.88
CA GLU A 33 7.27 -12.09 -1.98
C GLU A 33 8.11 -11.05 -1.23
N PHE A 34 7.65 -9.80 -1.16
CA PHE A 34 8.32 -8.73 -0.43
C PHE A 34 8.49 -9.03 1.08
N ARG A 35 7.60 -9.84 1.67
CA ARG A 35 7.66 -10.25 3.08
C ARG A 35 8.80 -11.19 3.40
N LYS A 36 9.32 -11.94 2.41
CA LYS A 36 10.39 -12.93 2.64
C LYS A 36 11.68 -12.31 3.16
N THR A 37 11.95 -11.07 2.79
CA THR A 37 13.19 -10.38 3.14
C THR A 37 13.20 -9.90 4.59
N GLY A 38 12.01 -9.58 5.15
CA GLY A 38 11.88 -9.01 6.50
C GLY A 38 12.57 -7.66 6.70
N VAL A 39 12.96 -6.97 5.62
CA VAL A 39 13.68 -5.67 5.69
C VAL A 39 12.74 -4.54 6.11
N HIS A 40 11.44 -4.68 5.84
CA HIS A 40 10.39 -3.72 6.15
C HIS A 40 9.28 -4.40 6.94
N ASP A 41 8.59 -3.62 7.79
CA ASP A 41 7.38 -4.03 8.50
C ASP A 41 6.17 -3.49 7.74
N ASP A 42 5.58 -4.31 6.88
CA ASP A 42 4.50 -3.90 6.00
C ASP A 42 3.16 -3.72 6.71
N ASP A 43 2.93 -4.49 7.76
CA ASP A 43 1.75 -4.32 8.61
C ASP A 43 1.79 -2.94 9.29
N PHE A 44 2.98 -2.53 9.76
CA PHE A 44 3.17 -1.19 10.32
C PHE A 44 3.01 -0.09 9.26
N GLU A 45 3.62 -0.23 8.07
CA GLU A 45 3.46 0.76 6.99
C GLU A 45 1.98 0.89 6.55
N ALA A 46 1.25 -0.22 6.41
CA ALA A 46 -0.17 -0.23 6.11
C ALA A 46 -1.00 0.45 7.21
N HIS A 47 -0.66 0.22 8.47
CA HIS A 47 -1.29 0.90 9.60
C HIS A 47 -1.09 2.43 9.54
N ILE A 48 0.11 2.91 9.21
CA ILE A 48 0.38 4.34 9.03
C ILE A 48 -0.48 4.92 7.90
N ILE A 49 -0.56 4.25 6.75
CA ILE A 49 -1.40 4.68 5.62
C ILE A 49 -2.87 4.77 6.02
N ASP A 50 -3.39 3.78 6.75
CA ASP A 50 -4.77 3.81 7.27
C ASP A 50 -5.01 4.97 8.22
N MET A 51 -4.06 5.27 9.12
CA MET A 51 -4.17 6.41 10.02
C MET A 51 -4.16 7.74 9.26
N LEU A 52 -3.29 7.89 8.26
CA LEU A 52 -3.24 9.10 7.43
C LEU A 52 -4.54 9.31 6.65
N ALA A 53 -5.11 8.23 6.09
CA ALA A 53 -6.39 8.28 5.40
C ALA A 53 -7.54 8.66 6.36
N LYS A 54 -7.60 8.04 7.55
CA LYS A 54 -8.59 8.36 8.60
C LYS A 54 -8.48 9.80 9.09
N ALA A 55 -7.27 10.36 9.11
CA ALA A 55 -7.02 11.75 9.47
C ALA A 55 -7.21 12.74 8.30
N SER A 56 -7.74 12.28 7.16
CA SER A 56 -7.93 13.07 5.94
C SER A 56 -6.64 13.76 5.46
N LYS A 57 -5.48 13.13 5.65
CA LYS A 57 -4.18 13.64 5.17
C LYS A 57 -3.82 13.15 3.78
N ILE A 58 -4.39 12.02 3.38
CA ILE A 58 -4.26 11.42 2.05
C ILE A 58 -5.59 10.80 1.66
N GLU A 59 -5.82 10.63 0.36
CA GLU A 59 -6.87 9.74 -0.14
C GLU A 59 -6.23 8.45 -0.67
N VAL A 60 -6.83 7.29 -0.39
CA VAL A 60 -6.30 5.99 -0.80
C VAL A 60 -7.29 5.29 -1.71
N TYR A 61 -6.84 5.02 -2.93
CA TYR A 61 -7.59 4.30 -3.95
C TYR A 61 -7.17 2.84 -3.93
N ARG A 62 -7.99 1.98 -3.29
CA ARG A 62 -7.67 0.57 -3.03
C ARG A 62 -7.71 -0.34 -4.25
N GLY A 63 -8.23 0.13 -5.38
CA GLY A 63 -8.50 -0.74 -6.52
C GLY A 63 -9.62 -1.75 -6.24
N ASN A 64 -9.77 -2.72 -7.15
CA ASN A 64 -10.73 -3.82 -7.06
C ASN A 64 -10.03 -5.15 -6.77
#